data_AF-A0A327VTD9-F1
#
_entry.id   AF-A0A327VTD9-F1
#
_cell.length_a   1.000
_cell.length_b   1.000
_cell.length_c   1.000
_cell.angle_alpha   90.00
_cell.angle_beta   90.00
_cell.angle_gamma   90.00
#
_symmetry.space_group_name_H-M   'P 1'
#
loop_
_entity.id
_entity.type
_entity.pdbx_description
1 polymer ?
#
loop_
_entity_poly.entity_id
_entity_poly.type
_entity_poly.pdbx_seq_one_letter_code
_entity_poly.pdbx_strand_id
1 'polypeptide(L)'
;MIDISLETFNWLTSNYGKINGNSFLDARENVTHEIFPDKVIIGSNFINCATYQVYFTNDHLHVTKFELDNPLLEESAKMVHGDMTEEDQTELQLRWNTMVRDLQAAEKLQNSGNARNALAKLYLNIFEEDQALELIDELPSLVKPAPTAVWEELAVALQNSGNLVEFEWSDLTDTGIYALNELEPIQMAGIVLDVPTEEEYEEIIAADDFAKASLEFVNQQLKEHDLKIVAIGTVLDEFQAFTCLPAHDGKLAHALAHLTELCLVYLY
;
A
#
# COMPACT_ATOMS: atom_id res chain seq x y z
N MET A 1 -19.36 -0.69 -13.67
CA MET A 1 -19.20 -1.63 -14.82
C MET A 1 -17.81 -2.20 -14.73
N ILE A 2 -17.69 -3.53 -14.73
CA ILE A 2 -16.40 -4.22 -14.65
C ILE A 2 -15.75 -4.18 -16.03
N ASP A 3 -14.55 -3.62 -16.10
CA ASP A 3 -13.68 -3.52 -17.27
C ASP A 3 -12.43 -4.37 -17.03
N ILE A 4 -12.61 -5.69 -17.11
CA ILE A 4 -11.53 -6.66 -17.11
C ILE A 4 -11.40 -7.17 -18.54
N SER A 5 -10.29 -6.86 -19.19
CA SER A 5 -10.04 -7.28 -20.56
C SER A 5 -9.52 -8.73 -20.61
N LEU A 6 -9.85 -9.41 -21.71
CA LEU A 6 -9.31 -10.75 -21.99
C LEU A 6 -7.78 -10.75 -22.09
N GLU A 7 -7.19 -9.66 -22.59
CA GLU A 7 -5.74 -9.51 -22.71
C GLU A 7 -5.06 -9.52 -21.34
N THR A 8 -5.53 -8.67 -20.42
CA THR A 8 -4.99 -8.60 -19.05
C THR A 8 -5.22 -9.91 -18.31
N PHE A 9 -6.40 -10.52 -18.47
CA PHE A 9 -6.71 -11.84 -17.90
C PHE A 9 -5.72 -12.91 -18.40
N ASN A 10 -5.52 -13.01 -19.71
CA ASN A 10 -4.62 -14.00 -20.30
C ASN A 10 -3.16 -13.78 -19.91
N TRP A 11 -2.70 -12.52 -19.86
CA TRP A 11 -1.37 -12.20 -19.36
C TRP A 11 -1.20 -12.67 -17.91
N LEU A 12 -2.18 -12.36 -17.05
CA LEU A 12 -2.13 -12.73 -15.64
C LEU A 12 -2.11 -14.24 -15.44
N THR A 13 -3.06 -14.98 -16.04
CA THR A 13 -3.17 -16.43 -15.86
C THR A 13 -2.03 -17.19 -16.52
N SER A 14 -1.46 -16.69 -17.62
CA SER A 14 -0.32 -17.34 -18.28
C SER A 14 0.99 -17.18 -17.54
N ASN A 15 1.24 -16.00 -16.95
CA ASN A 15 2.50 -15.72 -16.24
C ASN A 15 2.45 -16.19 -14.78
N TYR A 16 1.29 -16.09 -14.13
CA TYR A 16 1.17 -16.32 -12.69
C TYR A 16 0.27 -17.49 -12.32
N GLY A 17 -0.49 -18.06 -13.26
CA GLY A 17 -1.41 -19.16 -12.98
C GLY A 17 -0.70 -20.47 -12.65
N LYS A 18 -1.08 -21.09 -11.52
CA LYS A 18 -0.63 -22.43 -11.12
C LYS A 18 -1.83 -23.35 -10.94
N ILE A 19 -1.63 -24.66 -11.17
CA ILE A 19 -2.70 -25.68 -11.03
C ILE A 19 -3.35 -25.61 -9.63
N ASN A 20 -2.53 -25.38 -8.59
CA ASN A 20 -3.00 -25.29 -7.21
C ASN A 20 -3.32 -23.85 -6.78
N GLY A 21 -3.40 -22.91 -7.73
CA GLY A 21 -3.46 -21.48 -7.44
C GLY A 21 -2.08 -20.92 -7.09
N ASN A 22 -1.82 -19.68 -7.52
CA ASN A 22 -0.72 -18.89 -7.02
C ASN A 22 -1.28 -17.75 -6.17
N SER A 23 -0.96 -17.78 -4.88
CA SER A 23 -1.51 -16.82 -3.92
C SER A 23 -0.68 -15.55 -3.85
N PHE A 24 -1.33 -14.40 -3.94
CA PHE A 24 -0.78 -13.07 -3.70
C PHE A 24 -1.60 -12.40 -2.61
N LEU A 25 -0.94 -11.90 -1.57
CA LEU A 25 -1.57 -11.14 -0.51
C LEU A 25 -1.31 -9.65 -0.76
N ASP A 26 -2.37 -8.87 -0.89
CA ASP A 26 -2.31 -7.42 -0.75
C ASP A 26 -2.46 -7.08 0.74
N ALA A 27 -1.32 -6.96 1.42
CA ALA A 27 -1.29 -6.68 2.85
C ALA A 27 -1.89 -5.32 3.22
N ARG A 28 -1.99 -4.37 2.27
CA ARG A 28 -2.55 -3.03 2.55
C ARG A 28 -4.03 -3.09 2.93
N GLU A 29 -4.76 -4.04 2.36
CA GLU A 29 -6.21 -4.16 2.56
C GLU A 29 -6.65 -5.59 2.90
N ASN A 30 -5.69 -6.44 3.30
CA ASN A 30 -5.90 -7.84 3.63
C ASN A 30 -6.68 -8.62 2.55
N VAL A 31 -6.32 -8.42 1.29
CA VAL A 31 -6.96 -9.06 0.13
C VAL A 31 -6.11 -10.22 -0.37
N THR A 32 -6.70 -11.40 -0.51
CA THR A 32 -6.04 -12.57 -1.07
C THR A 32 -6.45 -12.77 -2.52
N HIS A 33 -5.47 -12.85 -3.41
CA HIS A 33 -5.67 -13.21 -4.80
C HIS A 33 -5.14 -14.60 -5.08
N GLU A 34 -5.92 -15.46 -5.72
CA GLU A 34 -5.46 -16.76 -6.20
C GLU A 34 -5.58 -16.83 -7.72
N ILE A 35 -4.45 -17.04 -8.39
CA ILE A 35 -4.38 -17.06 -9.85
C ILE A 35 -4.22 -18.51 -10.34
N PHE A 36 -5.19 -18.98 -11.11
CA PHE A 36 -5.19 -20.26 -11.80
C PHE A 36 -5.00 -20.04 -13.31
N PRO A 37 -4.69 -21.09 -14.09
CA PRO A 37 -4.58 -20.98 -15.54
C PRO A 37 -5.88 -20.55 -16.24
N ASP A 38 -7.03 -20.83 -15.64
CA ASP A 38 -8.37 -20.66 -16.23
C ASP A 38 -9.29 -19.72 -15.46
N LYS A 39 -8.89 -19.27 -14.26
CA LYS A 39 -9.67 -18.36 -13.41
C LYS A 39 -8.79 -17.58 -12.44
N VAL A 40 -9.35 -16.52 -11.89
CA VAL A 40 -8.76 -15.75 -10.79
C VAL A 40 -9.79 -15.63 -9.68
N ILE A 41 -9.36 -15.86 -8.45
CA ILE A 41 -10.18 -15.70 -7.25
C ILE A 41 -9.63 -14.51 -6.47
N ILE A 42 -10.50 -13.61 -6.03
CA ILE A 42 -10.14 -12.46 -5.20
C ILE A 42 -11.02 -12.51 -3.94
N GLY A 43 -10.42 -12.88 -2.81
CA GLY A 43 -11.04 -12.85 -1.50
C GLY A 43 -10.70 -11.55 -0.78
N SER A 44 -11.71 -10.84 -0.32
CA SER A 44 -11.59 -9.57 0.40
C SER A 44 -12.33 -9.69 1.72
N ASN A 45 -11.82 -9.07 2.78
CA ASN A 45 -12.57 -8.94 4.03
C ASN A 45 -13.60 -7.79 3.98
N PHE A 46 -13.58 -7.00 2.90
CA PHE A 46 -14.58 -5.98 2.61
C PHE A 46 -15.95 -6.63 2.28
N ILE A 47 -17.05 -5.98 2.69
CA ILE A 47 -18.45 -6.39 2.45
C ILE A 47 -18.69 -7.89 2.69
N ASN A 48 -18.83 -8.30 3.96
CA ASN A 48 -19.20 -9.67 4.35
C ASN A 48 -18.20 -10.77 3.92
N CYS A 49 -16.90 -10.47 3.89
CA CYS A 49 -15.87 -11.41 3.42
C CYS A 49 -16.13 -11.90 1.99
N ALA A 50 -16.47 -10.98 1.08
CA ALA A 50 -16.81 -11.32 -0.29
C ALA A 50 -15.63 -11.98 -1.02
N THR A 51 -15.94 -12.99 -1.82
CA THR A 51 -15.00 -13.65 -2.72
C THR A 51 -15.52 -13.60 -4.14
N TYR A 52 -14.73 -13.04 -5.05
CA TYR A 52 -15.05 -12.92 -6.46
C TYR A 52 -14.27 -13.93 -7.28
N GLN A 53 -14.96 -14.76 -8.05
CA GLN A 53 -14.34 -15.63 -9.06
C GLN A 53 -14.52 -15.00 -10.44
N VAL A 54 -13.42 -14.74 -11.13
CA VAL A 54 -13.34 -14.13 -12.46
C VAL A 54 -12.79 -15.14 -13.46
N TYR A 55 -13.46 -15.33 -14.59
CA TYR A 55 -13.01 -16.21 -15.67
C TYR A 55 -13.59 -15.79 -17.02
N PHE A 56 -13.02 -16.30 -18.11
CA PHE A 56 -13.52 -16.07 -19.46
C PHE A 56 -14.05 -17.35 -20.10
N THR A 57 -15.13 -17.25 -20.86
CA THR A 57 -15.60 -18.29 -21.79
C THR A 57 -15.94 -17.65 -23.13
N ASN A 58 -15.33 -18.11 -24.23
CA ASN A 58 -15.56 -17.55 -25.57
C ASN A 58 -15.48 -16.01 -25.61
N ASP A 59 -14.44 -15.43 -25.02
CA ASP A 59 -14.20 -13.98 -24.93
C ASP A 59 -15.23 -13.19 -24.10
N HIS A 60 -16.13 -13.88 -23.38
CA HIS A 60 -17.06 -13.26 -22.43
C HIS A 60 -16.53 -13.36 -21.01
N LEU A 61 -16.52 -12.23 -20.31
CA LEU A 61 -16.18 -12.14 -18.90
C LEU A 61 -17.32 -12.71 -18.05
N HIS A 62 -16.98 -13.64 -17.16
CA HIS A 62 -17.87 -14.18 -16.15
C HIS A 62 -17.33 -13.85 -14.76
N VAL A 63 -18.22 -13.34 -13.91
CA VAL A 63 -17.92 -13.04 -12.52
C VAL A 63 -18.96 -13.72 -11.64
N THR A 64 -18.50 -14.39 -10.58
CA THR A 64 -19.35 -15.03 -9.58
C THR A 64 -18.94 -14.57 -8.20
N LYS A 65 -19.88 -14.01 -7.44
CA LYS A 65 -19.68 -13.64 -6.03
C LYS A 65 -20.05 -14.79 -5.12
N PHE A 66 -19.23 -14.97 -4.10
CA PHE A 66 -19.52 -15.77 -2.94
C PHE A 66 -19.40 -14.88 -1.70
N GLU A 67 -20.24 -15.12 -0.69
CA GLU A 67 -20.23 -14.39 0.58
C GLU A 67 -20.57 -15.35 1.72
N LEU A 68 -20.29 -14.95 2.96
CA LEU A 68 -20.68 -15.72 4.14
C LEU A 68 -22.18 -15.59 4.40
N ASP A 69 -22.87 -16.71 4.60
CA ASP A 69 -24.30 -16.73 4.95
C ASP A 69 -24.59 -16.03 6.30
N ASN A 70 -23.64 -16.05 7.21
CA ASN A 70 -23.63 -15.23 8.42
C ASN A 70 -22.20 -14.81 8.81
N PRO A 71 -21.77 -13.58 8.50
CA PRO A 71 -20.40 -13.12 8.80
C PRO A 71 -20.08 -13.04 10.30
N LEU A 72 -21.09 -13.01 11.18
CA LEU A 72 -20.89 -12.99 12.65
C LEU A 72 -20.53 -14.37 13.23
N LEU A 73 -20.63 -15.43 12.43
CA LEU A 73 -20.41 -16.80 12.86
C LEU A 73 -19.18 -17.41 12.19
N GLU A 74 -18.11 -16.62 12.03
CA GLU A 74 -16.86 -16.90 11.27
C GLU A 74 -16.52 -18.39 11.11
N GLU A 75 -16.38 -19.16 12.20
CA GLU A 75 -15.99 -20.58 12.16
C GLU A 75 -17.05 -21.56 11.62
N SER A 76 -18.32 -21.17 11.61
CA SER A 76 -19.45 -22.00 11.17
C SER A 76 -20.23 -21.43 9.98
N ALA A 77 -19.85 -20.23 9.54
CA ALA A 77 -20.38 -19.57 8.37
C ALA A 77 -20.04 -20.37 7.10
N LYS A 78 -20.98 -20.40 6.16
CA LYS A 78 -20.82 -21.10 4.88
C LYS A 78 -20.74 -20.09 3.76
N MET A 79 -19.86 -20.36 2.80
CA MET A 79 -19.84 -19.63 1.54
C MET A 79 -21.11 -19.96 0.74
N VAL A 80 -21.88 -18.94 0.40
CA VAL A 80 -23.07 -19.01 -0.45
C VAL A 80 -22.90 -18.10 -1.66
N HIS A 81 -23.68 -18.35 -2.71
CA HIS A 81 -23.71 -17.45 -3.87
C HIS A 81 -24.35 -16.13 -3.47
N GLY A 82 -23.64 -15.04 -3.73
CA GLY A 82 -24.14 -13.68 -3.58
C GLY A 82 -24.48 -13.06 -4.93
N ASP A 83 -25.40 -12.11 -4.94
CA ASP A 83 -25.65 -11.27 -6.10
C ASP A 83 -24.61 -10.13 -6.16
N MET A 84 -24.17 -9.77 -7.37
CA MET A 84 -23.24 -8.66 -7.58
C MET A 84 -23.97 -7.32 -7.51
N THR A 85 -23.68 -6.52 -6.48
CA THR A 85 -24.13 -5.12 -6.37
C THR A 85 -23.21 -4.17 -7.17
N GLU A 86 -23.56 -2.88 -7.26
CA GLU A 86 -22.68 -1.87 -7.87
C GLU A 86 -21.41 -1.61 -7.04
N GLU A 87 -21.52 -1.73 -5.71
CA GLU A 87 -20.40 -1.60 -4.78
C GLU A 87 -19.41 -2.75 -4.98
N ASP A 88 -19.93 -3.99 -5.04
CA ASP A 88 -19.13 -5.20 -5.33
C ASP A 88 -18.38 -5.07 -6.67
N GLN A 89 -19.03 -4.52 -7.71
CA GLN A 89 -18.39 -4.31 -9.00
C GLN A 89 -17.26 -3.28 -8.92
N THR A 90 -17.44 -2.23 -8.13
CA THR A 90 -16.46 -1.16 -7.94
C THR A 90 -15.26 -1.69 -7.17
N GLU A 91 -15.51 -2.44 -6.10
CA GLU A 91 -14.48 -3.10 -5.31
C GLU A 91 -13.69 -4.09 -6.16
N LEU A 92 -14.36 -5.01 -6.87
CA LEU A 92 -13.70 -5.99 -7.73
C LEU A 92 -12.81 -5.30 -8.77
N GLN A 93 -13.30 -4.23 -9.40
CA GLN A 93 -12.49 -3.49 -10.37
C GLN A 93 -11.24 -2.89 -9.72
N LEU A 94 -11.38 -2.31 -8.54
CA LEU A 94 -10.26 -1.75 -7.77
C LEU A 94 -9.23 -2.84 -7.46
N ARG A 95 -9.66 -3.97 -6.89
CA ARG A 95 -8.75 -5.10 -6.54
C ARG A 95 -8.05 -5.66 -7.75
N TRP A 96 -8.77 -5.81 -8.86
CA TRP A 96 -8.19 -6.27 -10.12
C TRP A 96 -7.10 -5.31 -10.62
N ASN A 97 -7.42 -4.02 -10.71
CA ASN A 97 -6.50 -3.00 -11.20
C ASN A 97 -5.26 -2.90 -10.33
N THR A 98 -5.42 -2.94 -9.01
CA THR A 98 -4.33 -2.90 -8.04
C THR A 98 -3.39 -4.10 -8.21
N MET A 99 -3.93 -5.32 -8.24
CA MET A 99 -3.13 -6.54 -8.46
C MET A 99 -2.35 -6.49 -9.77
N VAL A 100 -3.02 -6.13 -10.88
CA VAL A 100 -2.38 -6.06 -12.20
C VAL A 100 -1.26 -5.03 -12.21
N ARG A 101 -1.53 -3.83 -11.69
CA ARG A 101 -0.54 -2.74 -11.61
C ARG A 101 0.68 -3.17 -10.81
N ASP A 102 0.48 -3.81 -9.66
CA ASP A 102 1.56 -4.17 -8.76
C ASP A 102 2.43 -5.30 -9.34
N LEU A 103 1.83 -6.28 -10.01
CA LEU A 103 2.57 -7.32 -10.74
C LEU A 103 3.36 -6.75 -11.93
N GLN A 104 2.76 -5.81 -12.68
CA GLN A 104 3.45 -5.12 -13.76
C GLN A 104 4.62 -4.26 -13.24
N ALA A 105 4.45 -3.59 -12.09
CA ALA A 105 5.53 -2.85 -11.45
C ALA A 105 6.67 -3.78 -11.03
N ALA A 106 6.36 -4.95 -10.47
CA ALA A 106 7.36 -5.95 -10.09
C ALA A 106 8.16 -6.46 -11.30
N GLU A 107 7.50 -6.79 -12.42
CA GLU A 107 8.17 -7.15 -13.66
C GLU A 107 9.04 -6.01 -14.20
N LYS A 108 8.53 -4.77 -14.19
CA LYS A 108 9.26 -3.59 -14.66
C LYS A 108 10.51 -3.34 -13.81
N LEU A 109 10.38 -3.43 -12.48
CA LEU A 109 11.50 -3.31 -11.56
C LEU A 109 12.56 -4.36 -11.87
N GLN A 110 12.18 -5.65 -11.90
CA GLN A 110 13.11 -6.74 -12.20
C GLN A 110 13.82 -6.55 -13.57
N ASN A 111 13.07 -6.15 -14.59
CA ASN A 111 13.59 -5.91 -15.94
C ASN A 111 14.49 -4.68 -16.06
N SER A 112 14.42 -3.74 -15.10
CA SER A 112 15.29 -2.54 -15.11
C SER A 112 16.77 -2.89 -14.94
N GLY A 113 17.08 -4.06 -14.35
CA GLY A 113 18.44 -4.51 -14.04
C GLY A 113 19.15 -3.74 -12.92
N ASN A 114 18.74 -2.49 -12.64
CA ASN A 114 19.30 -1.64 -11.60
C ASN A 114 18.26 -0.61 -11.12
N ALA A 115 17.91 -0.66 -9.83
CA ALA A 115 16.91 0.24 -9.24
C ALA A 115 17.44 1.65 -8.95
N ARG A 116 18.75 1.88 -9.04
CA ARG A 116 19.40 3.13 -8.62
C ARG A 116 18.76 4.38 -9.22
N ASN A 117 18.44 4.37 -10.52
CA ASN A 117 17.87 5.54 -11.19
C ASN A 117 16.44 5.84 -10.73
N ALA A 118 15.67 4.81 -10.36
CA ALA A 118 14.32 4.99 -9.83
C ALA A 118 14.37 5.51 -8.39
N LEU A 119 15.30 4.99 -7.56
CA LEU A 119 15.57 5.54 -6.22
C LEU A 119 16.02 7.00 -6.27
N ALA A 120 16.92 7.37 -7.19
CA ALA A 120 17.36 8.75 -7.32
C ALA A 120 16.19 9.71 -7.64
N LYS A 121 15.25 9.28 -8.49
CA LYS A 121 14.03 10.06 -8.74
C LYS A 121 13.14 10.15 -7.51
N LEU A 122 13.01 9.07 -6.74
CA LEU A 122 12.27 9.10 -5.48
C LEU A 122 12.89 10.11 -4.50
N TYR A 123 14.21 10.11 -4.34
CA TYR A 123 14.91 11.03 -3.42
C TYR A 123 14.63 12.50 -3.76
N LEU A 124 14.62 12.87 -5.04
CA LEU A 124 14.25 14.23 -5.49
C LEU A 124 12.80 14.63 -5.16
N ASN A 125 11.92 13.67 -4.88
CA ASN A 125 10.54 13.93 -4.48
C ASN A 125 10.32 13.89 -2.96
N ILE A 126 11.26 13.30 -2.20
CA ILE A 126 11.17 13.19 -0.74
C ILE A 126 11.97 14.31 -0.05
N PHE A 127 13.19 14.55 -0.51
CA PHE A 127 14.14 15.45 0.14
C PHE A 127 14.20 16.80 -0.59
N GLU A 128 14.77 17.80 0.08
CA GLU A 128 15.17 19.05 -0.55
C GLU A 128 16.31 18.82 -1.55
N GLU A 129 16.40 19.66 -2.58
CA GLU A 129 17.24 19.41 -3.76
C GLU A 129 18.70 19.13 -3.41
N ASP A 130 19.33 19.97 -2.59
CA ASP A 130 20.74 19.81 -2.19
C ASP A 130 20.97 18.48 -1.45
N GLN A 131 20.09 18.15 -0.50
CA GLN A 131 20.15 16.90 0.26
C GLN A 131 19.89 15.68 -0.63
N ALA A 132 18.91 15.77 -1.53
CA ALA A 132 18.62 14.72 -2.50
C ALA A 132 19.86 14.41 -3.36
N LEU A 133 20.58 15.43 -3.83
CA LEU A 133 21.78 15.24 -4.64
C LEU A 133 22.91 14.56 -3.86
N GLU A 134 23.12 14.95 -2.60
CA GLU A 134 24.11 14.30 -1.72
C GLU A 134 23.78 12.81 -1.51
N LEU A 135 22.52 12.51 -1.16
CA LEU A 135 22.05 11.13 -0.98
C LEU A 135 22.12 10.32 -2.29
N ILE A 136 21.86 10.95 -3.43
CA ILE A 136 21.98 10.33 -4.76
C ILE A 136 23.44 10.00 -5.07
N ASP A 137 24.41 10.82 -4.68
CA ASP A 137 25.83 10.55 -4.89
C ASP A 137 26.33 9.40 -4.00
N GLU A 138 25.75 9.24 -2.81
CA GLU A 138 26.06 8.14 -1.89
C GLU A 138 25.47 6.78 -2.33
N LEU A 139 24.42 6.77 -3.16
CA LEU A 139 23.80 5.54 -3.63
C LEU A 139 24.82 4.62 -4.36
N PRO A 140 24.81 3.30 -4.07
CA PRO A 140 25.64 2.34 -4.78
C PRO A 140 25.45 2.39 -6.30
N SER A 141 26.53 2.12 -7.04
CA SER A 141 26.46 2.05 -8.51
C SER A 141 25.45 1.03 -9.03
N LEU A 142 25.19 -0.02 -8.26
CA LEU A 142 24.19 -1.05 -8.52
C LEU A 142 23.31 -1.22 -7.28
N VAL A 143 22.03 -0.90 -7.41
CA VAL A 143 21.01 -1.30 -6.44
C VAL A 143 20.21 -2.44 -7.06
N LYS A 144 20.16 -3.58 -6.37
CA LYS A 144 19.44 -4.76 -6.86
C LYS A 144 17.96 -4.40 -7.09
N PRO A 145 17.37 -4.76 -8.23
CA PRO A 145 15.95 -4.51 -8.51
C PRO A 145 15.04 -5.48 -7.74
N ALA A 146 15.02 -5.35 -6.42
CA ALA A 146 14.19 -6.14 -5.51
C ALA A 146 13.66 -5.21 -4.39
N PRO A 147 12.39 -5.33 -3.97
CA PRO A 147 11.77 -4.43 -3.00
C PRO A 147 12.58 -4.29 -1.71
N THR A 148 13.13 -5.39 -1.19
CA THR A 148 13.93 -5.38 0.05
C THR A 148 15.22 -4.57 -0.10
N ALA A 149 15.95 -4.73 -1.20
CA ALA A 149 17.18 -3.98 -1.44
C ALA A 149 16.88 -2.49 -1.69
N VAL A 150 15.76 -2.19 -2.35
CA VAL A 150 15.30 -0.80 -2.53
C VAL A 150 14.95 -0.17 -1.18
N TRP A 151 14.22 -0.91 -0.33
CA TRP A 151 13.84 -0.45 1.00
C TRP A 151 15.06 -0.23 1.89
N GLU A 152 16.04 -1.12 1.89
CA GLU A 152 17.28 -0.97 2.66
C GLU A 152 17.99 0.35 2.33
N GLU A 153 18.14 0.69 1.05
CA GLU A 153 18.77 1.95 0.63
C GLU A 153 17.90 3.17 0.98
N LEU A 154 16.58 3.09 0.80
CA LEU A 154 15.67 4.18 1.16
C LEU A 154 15.65 4.42 2.68
N ALA A 155 15.55 3.37 3.49
CA ALA A 155 15.53 3.45 4.94
C ALA A 155 16.81 4.07 5.50
N VAL A 156 17.98 3.71 4.94
CA VAL A 156 19.26 4.34 5.32
C VAL A 156 19.24 5.84 5.03
N ALA A 157 18.77 6.25 3.85
CA ALA A 157 18.67 7.67 3.49
C ALA A 157 17.71 8.43 4.41
N LEU A 158 16.51 7.88 4.66
CA LEU A 158 15.52 8.46 5.57
C LEU A 158 16.04 8.53 7.01
N GLN A 159 16.75 7.51 7.48
CA GLN A 159 17.32 7.51 8.83
C GLN A 159 18.43 8.56 8.99
N ASN A 160 19.31 8.68 8.00
CA ASN A 160 20.42 9.63 8.02
C ASN A 160 19.95 11.09 7.91
N SER A 161 18.77 11.32 7.32
CA SER A 161 18.11 12.62 7.21
C SER A 161 17.11 12.90 8.35
N GLY A 162 17.14 12.13 9.43
CA GLY A 162 16.18 12.27 10.53
C GLY A 162 14.70 12.13 10.12
N ASN A 163 14.41 11.50 8.98
CA ASN A 163 13.08 11.39 8.39
C ASN A 163 12.54 9.94 8.40
N LEU A 164 12.95 9.16 9.41
CA LEU A 164 12.47 7.81 9.67
C LEU A 164 12.25 7.61 11.16
N VAL A 165 11.08 7.09 11.52
CA VAL A 165 10.81 6.51 12.84
C VAL A 165 10.04 5.21 12.70
N GLU A 166 10.13 4.34 13.69
CA GLU A 166 9.49 3.03 13.66
C GLU A 166 8.82 2.75 15.01
N PHE A 167 7.58 2.27 14.99
CA PHE A 167 6.82 1.90 16.18
C PHE A 167 5.62 1.00 15.82
N GLU A 168 5.01 0.37 16.82
CA GLU A 168 3.79 -0.42 16.62
C GLU A 168 2.56 0.49 16.49
N TRP A 169 1.61 0.15 15.63
CA TRP A 169 0.36 0.93 15.48
C TRP A 169 -0.37 1.16 16.82
N SER A 170 -0.37 0.15 17.70
CA SER A 170 -0.95 0.22 19.05
C SER A 170 -0.26 1.23 19.97
N ASP A 171 1.00 1.57 19.69
CA ASP A 171 1.81 2.47 20.49
C ASP A 171 1.72 3.93 20.01
N LEU A 172 0.83 4.23 19.05
CA LEU A 172 0.69 5.56 18.46
C LEU A 172 0.58 6.66 19.52
N THR A 173 -0.32 6.51 20.50
CA THR A 173 -0.56 7.53 21.53
C THR A 173 0.54 7.61 22.58
N ASP A 174 1.12 6.46 22.94
CA ASP A 174 2.04 6.34 24.07
C ASP A 174 3.46 6.76 23.69
N THR A 175 3.90 6.40 22.49
CA THR A 175 5.26 6.70 22.01
C THR A 175 5.30 7.19 20.57
N GLY A 176 4.35 6.77 19.73
CA GLY A 176 4.36 7.07 18.30
C GLY A 176 4.30 8.55 17.96
N ILE A 177 3.36 9.32 18.54
CA ILE A 177 3.25 10.77 18.33
C ILE A 177 4.54 11.49 18.77
N TYR A 178 5.15 11.06 19.88
CA TYR A 178 6.43 11.61 20.33
C TYR A 178 7.55 11.29 19.35
N ALA A 179 7.62 10.07 18.84
CA ALA A 179 8.58 9.69 17.80
C ALA A 179 8.37 10.49 16.51
N LEU A 180 7.12 10.65 16.05
CA LEU A 180 6.80 11.45 14.86
C LEU A 180 7.24 12.92 15.01
N ASN A 181 7.15 13.48 16.22
CA ASN A 181 7.66 14.82 16.53
C ASN A 181 9.19 14.94 16.46
N GLU A 182 9.93 13.83 16.47
CA GLU A 182 11.39 13.81 16.26
C GLU A 182 11.79 13.81 14.77
N LEU A 183 10.84 13.67 13.85
CA LEU A 183 11.13 13.73 12.42
C LEU A 183 11.62 15.13 12.03
N GLU A 184 12.77 15.19 11.34
CA GLU A 184 13.42 16.45 10.97
C GLU A 184 12.48 17.42 10.21
N PRO A 185 11.66 16.98 9.22
CA PRO A 185 10.71 17.88 8.56
C PRO A 185 9.67 18.50 9.50
N ILE A 186 9.24 17.77 10.54
CA ILE A 186 8.28 18.24 11.55
C ILE A 186 8.95 19.30 12.44
N GLN A 187 10.16 19.01 12.92
CA GLN A 187 10.94 19.93 13.75
C GLN A 187 11.31 21.21 13.01
N MET A 188 11.73 21.12 11.75
CA MET A 188 12.07 22.27 10.92
C MET A 188 10.87 23.17 10.64
N ALA A 189 9.68 22.59 10.50
CA ALA A 189 8.43 23.33 10.36
C ALA A 189 7.93 23.94 11.68
N GLY A 190 8.55 23.60 12.82
CA GLY A 190 8.16 24.07 14.15
C GLY A 190 6.81 23.52 14.62
N ILE A 191 6.42 22.35 14.09
CA ILE A 191 5.14 21.69 14.39
C ILE A 191 5.32 20.85 15.66
N VAL A 192 4.27 20.79 16.47
CA VAL A 192 4.15 19.83 17.57
C VAL A 192 2.84 19.10 17.35
N LEU A 193 2.93 17.83 16.99
CA LEU A 193 1.78 16.94 16.86
C LEU A 193 1.20 16.67 18.25
N ASP A 194 -0.11 16.88 18.37
CA ASP A 194 -0.86 16.59 19.57
C ASP A 194 -1.26 15.11 19.60
N VAL A 195 -1.25 14.53 20.79
CA VAL A 195 -1.86 13.21 21.04
C VAL A 195 -3.38 13.33 20.96
N PRO A 196 -4.09 12.30 20.47
CA PRO A 196 -5.55 12.33 20.42
C PRO A 196 -6.12 12.45 21.84
N THR A 197 -7.20 13.21 21.97
CA THR A 197 -8.03 13.20 23.17
C THR A 197 -8.71 11.84 23.34
N GLU A 198 -9.29 11.58 24.52
CA GLU A 198 -10.01 10.33 24.79
C GLU A 198 -11.15 10.08 23.77
N GLU A 199 -11.91 11.12 23.42
CA GLU A 199 -12.99 11.04 22.43
C GLU A 199 -12.45 10.74 21.02
N GLU A 200 -11.40 11.44 20.57
CA GLU A 200 -10.78 11.19 19.26
C GLU A 200 -10.16 9.80 19.19
N TYR A 201 -9.58 9.31 20.29
CA TYR A 201 -9.01 7.96 20.33
C TYR A 201 -10.09 6.88 20.28
N GLU A 202 -11.22 7.07 20.95
CA GLU A 202 -12.38 6.18 20.83
C GLU A 202 -12.90 6.13 19.37
N GLU A 203 -12.94 7.26 18.68
CA GLU A 203 -13.31 7.32 17.26
C GLU A 203 -12.31 6.56 16.37
N ILE A 204 -11.00 6.70 16.61
CA ILE A 204 -9.95 5.99 15.86
C ILE A 204 -10.08 4.47 16.06
N ILE A 205 -10.29 4.00 17.29
CA ILE A 205 -10.46 2.56 17.58
C ILE A 205 -11.74 2.01 16.95
N ALA A 206 -12.81 2.79 16.94
CA ALA A 206 -14.10 2.37 16.39
C ALA A 206 -14.14 2.34 14.85
N ALA A 207 -13.11 2.87 14.17
CA ALA A 207 -13.03 2.86 12.72
C ALA A 207 -12.81 1.46 12.16
N ASP A 208 -13.37 1.19 10.98
CA ASP A 208 -13.20 -0.08 10.26
C ASP A 208 -11.72 -0.35 9.90
N ASP A 209 -10.92 0.70 9.76
CA ASP A 209 -9.48 0.66 9.50
C ASP A 209 -8.74 1.59 10.48
N PHE A 210 -8.26 0.99 11.57
CA PHE A 210 -7.53 1.68 12.63
C PHE A 210 -6.25 2.38 12.14
N ALA A 211 -5.47 1.73 11.27
CA ALA A 211 -4.20 2.27 10.79
C ALA A 211 -4.42 3.51 9.91
N LYS A 212 -5.46 3.45 9.05
CA LYS A 212 -5.86 4.61 8.25
C LYS A 212 -6.41 5.74 9.11
N ALA A 213 -7.31 5.45 10.05
CA ALA A 213 -7.87 6.47 10.95
C ALA A 213 -6.78 7.16 11.79
N SER A 214 -5.79 6.39 12.25
CA SER A 214 -4.60 6.89 12.95
C SER A 214 -3.79 7.88 12.11
N LEU A 215 -3.50 7.54 10.86
CA LEU A 215 -2.78 8.43 9.94
C LEU A 215 -3.61 9.65 9.55
N GLU A 216 -4.91 9.51 9.36
CA GLU A 216 -5.82 10.63 9.07
C GLU A 216 -5.81 11.66 10.21
N PHE A 217 -5.85 11.20 11.46
CA PHE A 217 -5.73 12.07 12.64
C PHE A 217 -4.44 12.89 12.61
N VAL A 218 -3.28 12.23 12.42
CA VAL A 218 -1.98 12.90 12.37
C VAL A 218 -1.90 13.86 11.17
N ASN A 219 -2.30 13.40 9.98
CA ASN A 219 -2.16 14.16 8.74
C ASN A 219 -3.12 15.35 8.66
N GLN A 220 -4.22 15.34 9.41
CA GLN A 220 -5.09 16.50 9.52
C GLN A 220 -4.39 17.69 10.21
N GLN A 221 -3.46 17.44 11.13
CA GLN A 221 -2.66 18.47 11.81
C GLN A 221 -1.56 19.06 10.90
N LEU A 222 -1.13 18.31 9.88
CA LEU A 222 -0.05 18.70 8.95
C LEU A 222 -0.54 19.42 7.69
N LYS A 223 -1.86 19.45 7.47
CA LYS A 223 -2.47 19.92 6.22
C LYS A 223 -2.09 21.35 5.84
N GLU A 224 -1.91 22.25 6.80
CA GLU A 224 -1.54 23.65 6.55
C GLU A 224 -0.05 23.85 6.26
N HIS A 225 0.76 22.81 6.46
CA HIS A 225 2.21 22.84 6.30
C HIS A 225 2.70 22.13 5.02
N ASP A 226 1.78 21.66 4.19
CA ASP A 226 2.08 20.86 3.00
C ASP A 226 3.01 19.67 3.31
N LEU A 227 2.76 18.99 4.43
CA LEU A 227 3.47 17.78 4.87
C LEU A 227 2.49 16.62 5.06
N LYS A 228 3.00 15.40 4.95
CA LYS A 228 2.20 14.20 5.19
C LYS A 228 3.04 13.06 5.79
N ILE A 229 2.61 12.53 6.93
CA ILE A 229 3.13 11.27 7.47
C ILE A 229 2.63 10.11 6.62
N VAL A 230 3.55 9.24 6.27
CA VAL A 230 3.32 8.06 5.44
C VAL A 230 3.97 6.88 6.13
N ALA A 231 3.17 5.85 6.42
CA ALA A 231 3.68 4.52 6.72
C ALA A 231 4.24 3.91 5.43
N ILE A 232 5.44 3.35 5.46
CA ILE A 232 6.16 2.89 4.27
C ILE A 232 6.99 1.64 4.56
N GLY A 233 7.08 0.71 3.61
CA GLY A 233 7.96 -0.44 3.72
C GLY A 233 7.84 -1.39 2.54
N THR A 234 8.30 -2.64 2.73
CA THR A 234 8.02 -3.74 1.78
C THR A 234 6.70 -4.45 2.06
N VAL A 235 6.17 -4.28 3.27
CA VAL A 235 4.90 -4.80 3.77
C VAL A 235 4.37 -3.81 4.83
N LEU A 236 3.06 -3.82 5.07
CA LEU A 236 2.46 -3.15 6.23
C LEU A 236 2.09 -4.21 7.26
N ASP A 237 2.55 -4.02 8.50
CA ASP A 237 2.36 -4.95 9.62
C ASP A 237 2.15 -4.17 10.93
N GLU A 238 2.04 -4.87 12.07
CA GLU A 238 1.89 -4.27 13.40
C GLU A 238 3.02 -3.27 13.72
N PHE A 239 4.28 -3.66 13.46
CA PHE A 239 5.45 -2.79 13.59
C PHE A 239 5.79 -2.13 12.25
N GLN A 240 5.74 -0.81 12.20
CA GLN A 240 5.77 -0.06 10.95
C GLN A 240 6.79 1.08 10.96
N ALA A 241 7.41 1.32 9.81
CA ALA A 241 8.22 2.49 9.56
C ALA A 241 7.39 3.65 8.99
N PHE A 242 7.67 4.86 9.49
CA PHE A 242 6.99 6.11 9.17
C PHE A 242 7.97 7.18 8.73
N THR A 243 7.56 7.97 7.74
CA THR A 243 8.32 9.11 7.21
C THR A 243 7.41 10.30 6.95
N CYS A 244 7.96 11.51 6.93
CA CYS A 244 7.24 12.72 6.56
C CYS A 244 7.61 13.13 5.13
N LEU A 245 6.60 13.19 4.25
CA LEU A 245 6.76 13.54 2.84
C LEU A 245 6.22 14.95 2.55
N PRO A 246 6.88 15.71 1.65
CA PRO A 246 6.35 16.99 1.18
C PRO A 246 5.13 16.78 0.27
N ALA A 247 4.07 17.55 0.52
CA ALA A 247 2.80 17.52 -0.21
C ALA A 247 2.60 18.70 -1.18
N HIS A 248 3.52 19.67 -1.20
CA HIS A 248 3.48 20.80 -2.14
C HIS A 248 3.86 20.38 -3.57
N ASP A 249 3.45 21.17 -4.56
CA ASP A 249 3.84 21.07 -5.97
C ASP A 249 3.74 19.67 -6.61
N GLY A 250 2.85 18.83 -6.08
CA GLY A 250 2.66 17.45 -6.55
C GLY A 250 3.75 16.47 -6.11
N LYS A 251 4.73 16.88 -5.27
CA LYS A 251 5.82 16.01 -4.80
C LYS A 251 5.30 14.72 -4.17
N LEU A 252 4.28 14.79 -3.31
CA LEU A 252 3.66 13.60 -2.72
C LEU A 252 3.15 12.63 -3.78
N ALA A 253 2.36 13.10 -4.75
CA ALA A 253 1.82 12.23 -5.80
C ALA A 253 2.94 11.56 -6.63
N HIS A 254 4.02 12.29 -6.90
CA HIS A 254 5.19 11.74 -7.59
C HIS A 254 5.98 10.74 -6.73
N ALA A 255 6.17 11.03 -5.45
CA ALA A 255 6.81 10.12 -4.50
C ALA A 255 6.04 8.80 -4.42
N LEU A 256 4.72 8.86 -4.20
CA LEU A 256 3.86 7.67 -4.11
C LEU A 256 3.83 6.85 -5.41
N ALA A 257 3.82 7.51 -6.56
CA ALA A 257 3.94 6.83 -7.85
C ALA A 257 5.29 6.09 -7.96
N HIS A 258 6.39 6.72 -7.57
CA HIS A 258 7.71 6.08 -7.59
C HIS A 258 7.85 4.98 -6.54
N LEU A 259 7.25 5.10 -5.35
CA LEU A 259 7.18 4.01 -4.37
C LEU A 259 6.47 2.79 -4.96
N THR A 260 5.35 3.00 -5.67
CA THR A 260 4.63 1.94 -6.37
C THR A 260 5.49 1.29 -7.46
N GLU A 261 6.17 2.09 -8.29
CA GLU A 261 7.08 1.58 -9.33
C GLU A 261 8.26 0.79 -8.77
N LEU A 262 8.69 1.13 -7.55
CA LEU A 262 9.72 0.49 -6.77
C LEU A 262 9.21 -0.69 -5.92
N CYS A 263 7.91 -0.99 -6.03
CA CYS A 263 7.23 -2.06 -5.29
C CYS A 263 7.34 -1.92 -3.77
N LEU A 264 7.37 -0.68 -3.27
CA LEU A 264 7.20 -0.36 -1.86
C LEU A 264 5.73 -0.10 -1.58
N VAL A 265 5.26 -0.57 -0.43
CA VAL A 265 3.91 -0.31 0.05
C VAL A 265 3.90 0.92 0.93
N TYR A 266 2.76 1.60 0.95
CA TYR A 266 2.57 2.77 1.78
C TYR A 266 1.10 2.96 2.19
N LEU A 267 0.88 3.71 3.27
CA LEU A 267 -0.42 4.17 3.76
C LEU A 267 -0.28 5.59 4.33
N TYR A 268 -1.25 6.49 4.09
CA TYR A 268 -1.21 7.90 4.51
C TYR A 268 -2.60 8.56 4.55
#